data_AF-A0A397VJK4-F1
#
_entry.id   AF-A0A397VJK4-F1
#
_cell.length_a   1.000
_cell.length_b   1.000
_cell.length_c   1.000
_cell.angle_alpha   90.00
_cell.angle_beta   90.00
_cell.angle_gamma   90.00
#
_symmetry.space_group_name_H-M   'P 1'
#
loop_
_entity.id
_entity.type
_entity.pdbx_description
1 polymer ?
#
loop_
_entity_poly.entity_id
_entity_poly.type
_entity_poly.pdbx_seq_one_letter_code
_entity_poly.pdbx_strand_id
1 'polypeptide(L)'
;MKNFIFAFILFAHLLTINVAPFKLNKRTTFYPCSVQSVDLFIVSIVPDPPESGKGETFYVSVTLTKHEIIKNKTFLGISYAGLDGTSLGDPYYSTFTESYKAGDLFSVTLSDVPTPQLPDAYYIGVTVGDPTNDPKNPLDIYGCVYAEVIRG
;
A
#
# COMPACT_ATOMS: atom_id res chain seq x y z
N MET A 1 52.53 -17.20 -30.50
CA MET A 1 51.72 -15.95 -30.47
C MET A 1 50.29 -16.09 -31.00
N LYS A 2 49.75 -17.30 -31.26
CA LYS A 2 48.37 -17.47 -31.76
C LYS A 2 47.34 -17.75 -30.66
N ASN A 3 47.74 -18.35 -29.54
CA ASN A 3 46.84 -18.70 -28.44
C ASN A 3 46.40 -17.51 -27.56
N PHE A 4 47.19 -16.42 -27.51
CA PHE A 4 46.83 -15.25 -26.72
C PHE A 4 45.66 -14.46 -27.34
N ILE A 5 45.58 -14.39 -28.67
CA ILE A 5 44.52 -13.67 -29.38
C ILE A 5 43.15 -14.32 -29.14
N PHE A 6 43.09 -15.66 -29.11
CA PHE A 6 41.86 -16.40 -28.81
C PHE A 6 41.34 -16.13 -27.39
N ALA A 7 42.22 -15.96 -26.41
CA ALA A 7 41.82 -15.63 -25.03
C ALA A 7 41.21 -14.22 -24.92
N PHE A 8 41.76 -13.23 -25.64
CA PHE A 8 41.23 -11.87 -25.63
C PHE A 8 39.88 -11.74 -26.34
N ILE A 9 39.66 -12.47 -27.43
CA ILE A 9 38.37 -12.46 -28.16
C ILE A 9 37.27 -13.12 -27.32
N LEU A 10 37.59 -14.20 -26.60
CA LEU A 10 36.64 -14.87 -25.70
C LEU A 10 36.26 -13.98 -24.51
N PHE A 11 37.23 -13.23 -23.96
CA PHE A 11 37.01 -12.30 -22.85
C PHE A 11 36.09 -11.13 -23.25
N ALA A 12 36.24 -10.60 -24.46
CA ALA A 12 35.39 -9.51 -24.97
C ALA A 12 33.91 -9.93 -25.14
N HIS A 13 33.64 -11.20 -25.43
CA HIS A 13 32.27 -11.72 -25.55
C HIS A 13 31.61 -12.01 -24.19
N LEU A 14 32.39 -12.27 -23.13
CA LEU A 14 31.84 -12.44 -21.79
C LEU A 14 31.44 -11.12 -21.12
N LEU A 15 31.93 -9.98 -21.61
CA LEU A 15 31.60 -8.66 -21.08
C LEU A 15 30.28 -8.09 -21.60
N THR A 16 29.64 -8.72 -22.58
CA THR A 16 28.26 -8.41 -22.98
C THR A 16 27.25 -9.20 -22.15
N ILE A 17 27.39 -9.17 -20.82
CA ILE A 17 26.27 -9.51 -19.95
C ILE A 17 25.41 -8.24 -19.97
N ASN A 18 24.27 -8.28 -20.64
CA ASN A 18 23.26 -7.23 -20.54
C ASN A 18 22.82 -7.18 -19.07
N VAL A 19 23.52 -6.38 -18.26
CA VAL A 19 23.05 -6.04 -16.91
C VAL A 19 21.88 -5.10 -17.16
N ALA A 20 20.71 -5.69 -17.43
CA ALA A 20 19.47 -4.98 -17.21
C ALA A 20 19.60 -4.44 -15.77
N PRO A 21 19.55 -3.11 -15.57
CA PRO A 21 19.71 -2.56 -14.24
C PRO A 21 18.68 -3.29 -13.37
N PHE A 22 19.17 -3.98 -12.34
CA PHE A 22 18.31 -4.63 -11.38
C PHE A 22 17.53 -3.50 -10.70
N LYS A 23 16.37 -3.16 -11.25
CA LYS A 23 15.41 -2.27 -10.62
C LYS A 23 15.00 -3.03 -9.36
N LEU A 24 15.66 -2.71 -8.25
CA LEU A 24 15.15 -3.01 -6.93
C LEU A 24 13.78 -2.35 -6.88
N ASN A 25 12.71 -3.11 -7.12
CA ASN A 25 11.36 -2.64 -6.92
C ASN A 25 11.28 -2.31 -5.43
N LYS A 26 11.36 -1.01 -5.11
CA LYS A 26 11.29 -0.52 -3.75
C LYS A 26 9.88 -0.82 -3.29
N ARG A 27 9.74 -1.79 -2.38
CA ARG A 27 8.45 -2.11 -1.79
C ARG A 27 7.95 -0.91 -1.02
N THR A 28 6.64 -0.68 -1.09
CA THR A 28 5.97 0.36 -0.32
C THR A 28 6.05 0.02 1.17
N THR A 29 6.57 0.95 1.97
CA THR A 29 6.65 0.82 3.43
C THR A 29 5.57 1.67 4.07
N PHE A 30 4.77 1.05 4.94
CA PHE A 30 3.72 1.72 5.69
C PHE A 30 4.20 2.17 7.08
N TYR A 31 3.77 3.36 7.48
CA TYR A 31 4.11 4.06 8.71
C TYR A 31 2.86 4.46 9.49
N PRO A 32 2.98 4.71 10.81
CA PRO A 32 1.89 5.24 11.64
C PRO A 32 1.35 6.57 11.14
N CYS A 33 0.03 6.72 11.02
CA CYS A 33 -0.58 8.03 10.78
C CYS A 33 -0.42 8.96 12.00
N SER A 34 -0.53 10.28 11.78
CA SER A 34 -0.51 11.29 12.86
C SER A 34 -1.82 11.38 13.67
N VAL A 35 -2.57 10.28 13.78
CA VAL A 35 -3.79 10.19 14.59
C VAL A 35 -3.42 9.57 15.94
N GLN A 36 -3.79 10.23 17.03
CA GLN A 36 -3.46 9.72 18.36
C GLN A 36 -4.30 8.48 18.69
N SER A 37 -3.70 7.55 19.42
CA SER A 37 -4.39 6.40 20.03
C SER A 37 -5.01 5.38 19.07
N VAL A 38 -4.61 5.37 17.80
CA VAL A 38 -5.03 4.37 16.81
C VAL A 38 -4.08 3.19 16.75
N ASP A 39 -4.60 2.02 16.37
CA ASP A 39 -3.81 0.81 16.17
C ASP A 39 -3.07 0.83 14.82
N LEU A 40 -1.91 0.18 14.79
CA LEU A 40 -1.13 -0.05 13.58
C LEU A 40 -1.43 -1.44 13.02
N PHE A 41 -1.29 -1.57 11.71
CA PHE A 41 -1.53 -2.84 11.04
C PHE A 41 -0.66 -3.00 9.80
N ILE A 42 -0.61 -4.22 9.28
CA ILE A 42 0.28 -4.61 8.19
C ILE A 42 -0.50 -4.51 6.88
N VAL A 43 0.11 -3.87 5.88
CA VAL A 43 -0.43 -3.73 4.53
C VAL A 43 0.64 -4.14 3.52
N SER A 44 0.24 -4.91 2.51
CA SER A 44 1.00 -5.11 1.28
C SER A 44 0.10 -4.92 0.06
N ILE A 45 0.70 -4.50 -1.06
CA ILE A 45 -0.02 -4.14 -2.29
C ILE A 45 0.58 -4.91 -3.47
N VAL A 46 -0.24 -5.21 -4.48
CA VAL A 46 0.18 -5.82 -5.75
C VAL A 46 -0.61 -5.22 -6.93
N PRO A 47 0.06 -4.73 -7.98
CA PRO A 47 1.50 -4.42 -8.07
C PRO A 47 2.04 -3.41 -7.03
N ASP A 48 3.36 -3.41 -6.84
CA ASP A 48 4.05 -2.50 -5.92
C ASP A 48 5.29 -1.87 -6.61
N PRO A 49 5.32 -0.55 -6.86
CA PRO A 49 4.27 0.42 -6.51
C PRO A 49 2.99 0.20 -7.33
N PRO A 50 1.82 0.68 -6.84
CA PRO A 50 0.58 0.69 -7.62
C PRO A 50 0.76 1.29 -9.00
N GLU A 51 -0.07 0.91 -9.97
CA GLU A 51 -0.10 1.45 -11.33
C GLU A 51 -1.27 2.43 -11.49
N SER A 52 -1.08 3.53 -12.23
CA SER A 52 -2.15 4.53 -12.43
C SER A 52 -3.33 3.99 -13.25
N GLY A 53 -4.56 4.26 -12.79
CA GLY A 53 -5.80 3.88 -13.48
C GLY A 53 -6.06 2.37 -13.58
N LYS A 54 -5.43 1.56 -12.74
CA LYS A 54 -5.59 0.10 -12.69
C LYS A 54 -6.15 -0.35 -11.34
N GLY A 55 -6.68 -1.57 -11.33
CA GLY A 55 -7.10 -2.23 -10.10
C GLY A 55 -5.89 -2.84 -9.39
N GLU A 56 -5.80 -2.60 -8.09
CA GLU A 56 -4.74 -3.09 -7.22
C GLU A 56 -5.28 -4.11 -6.22
N THR A 57 -4.42 -5.02 -5.77
CA THR A 57 -4.76 -5.94 -4.68
C THR A 57 -4.07 -5.53 -3.40
N PHE A 58 -4.86 -5.29 -2.34
CA PHE A 58 -4.38 -5.00 -1.00
C PHE A 58 -4.57 -6.21 -0.10
N TYR A 59 -3.51 -6.59 0.61
CA TYR A 59 -3.56 -7.55 1.71
C TYR A 59 -3.38 -6.79 3.01
N VAL A 60 -4.37 -6.87 3.87
CA VAL A 60 -4.39 -6.11 5.13
C VAL A 60 -4.57 -7.08 6.28
N SER A 61 -3.66 -7.01 7.26
CA SER A 61 -3.69 -7.82 8.46
C SER A 61 -3.67 -6.92 9.67
N VAL A 62 -4.72 -6.98 10.47
CA VAL A 62 -5.05 -5.96 11.47
C VAL A 62 -5.39 -6.62 12.81
N THR A 63 -5.03 -5.93 13.88
CA THR A 63 -5.43 -6.26 15.25
C THR A 63 -5.79 -4.97 15.95
N LEU A 64 -7.09 -4.73 16.19
CA LEU A 64 -7.55 -3.56 16.93
C LEU A 64 -7.53 -3.88 18.42
N THR A 65 -6.74 -3.15 19.23
CA THR A 65 -6.52 -3.47 20.64
C THR A 65 -7.63 -2.93 21.55
N LYS A 66 -8.32 -1.88 21.12
CA LYS A 66 -9.34 -1.18 21.92
C LYS A 66 -10.75 -1.29 21.36
N HIS A 67 -10.89 -1.51 20.06
CA HIS A 67 -12.17 -1.47 19.37
C HIS A 67 -12.48 -2.83 18.77
N GLU A 68 -13.77 -3.17 18.77
CA GLU A 68 -14.28 -4.34 18.07
C GLU A 68 -14.55 -3.99 16.62
N ILE A 69 -14.48 -5.00 15.74
CA ILE A 69 -15.03 -4.89 14.39
C ILE A 69 -16.47 -5.32 14.43
N ILE A 70 -17.34 -4.42 13.98
CA ILE A 70 -18.77 -4.64 13.95
C ILE A 70 -19.17 -4.90 12.49
N LYS A 71 -19.68 -6.11 12.25
CA LYS A 71 -20.26 -6.51 10.97
C LYS A 71 -21.21 -5.44 10.42
N ASN A 72 -21.05 -5.13 9.13
CA ASN A 72 -21.85 -4.16 8.37
C ASN A 72 -21.78 -2.71 8.89
N LYS A 73 -20.83 -2.39 9.78
CA LYS A 73 -20.64 -1.03 10.31
C LYS A 73 -19.19 -0.58 10.12
N THR A 74 -18.26 -1.33 10.70
CA THR A 74 -16.84 -1.03 10.58
C THR A 74 -16.39 -1.23 9.15
N PHE A 75 -15.55 -0.35 8.66
CA PHE A 75 -15.04 -0.39 7.29
C PHE A 75 -13.52 -0.25 7.26
N LEU A 76 -12.95 -0.69 6.15
CA LEU A 76 -11.59 -0.41 5.73
C LEU A 76 -11.62 0.61 4.59
N GLY A 77 -10.92 1.73 4.77
CA GLY A 77 -10.82 2.82 3.81
C GLY A 77 -9.42 2.90 3.20
N ILE A 78 -9.33 3.10 1.88
CA ILE A 78 -8.08 3.33 1.14
C ILE A 78 -8.19 4.65 0.39
N SER A 79 -7.21 5.54 0.55
CA SER A 79 -7.19 6.86 -0.09
C SER A 79 -5.82 7.18 -0.65
N TYR A 80 -5.79 7.98 -1.71
CA TYR A 80 -4.56 8.49 -2.33
C TYR A 80 -4.51 10.01 -2.23
N ALA A 81 -3.36 10.56 -1.88
CA ALA A 81 -3.17 12.01 -1.77
C ALA A 81 -1.85 12.46 -2.41
N GLY A 82 -1.82 13.69 -2.91
CA GLY A 82 -0.57 14.35 -3.30
C GLY A 82 0.30 14.61 -2.08
N LEU A 83 1.57 14.96 -2.30
CA LEU A 83 2.49 15.31 -1.20
C LEU A 83 2.06 16.57 -0.43
N ASP A 84 1.18 17.38 -1.01
CA ASP A 84 0.54 18.54 -0.37
C ASP A 84 -0.73 18.17 0.43
N GLY A 85 -1.08 16.89 0.48
CA GLY A 85 -2.28 16.37 1.14
C GLY A 85 -3.57 16.50 0.34
N THR A 86 -3.51 16.97 -0.91
CA THR A 86 -4.71 17.04 -1.77
C THR A 86 -5.17 15.65 -2.18
N SER A 87 -6.48 15.39 -2.15
CA SER A 87 -7.01 14.09 -2.59
C SER A 87 -6.78 13.89 -4.08
N LEU A 88 -6.26 12.72 -4.48
CA LEU A 88 -6.03 12.37 -5.88
C LEU A 88 -7.23 11.67 -6.53
N GLY A 89 -8.24 11.29 -5.74
CA GLY A 89 -9.46 10.64 -6.22
C GLY A 89 -10.42 10.32 -5.09
N ASP A 90 -11.50 9.61 -5.42
CA ASP A 90 -12.44 9.14 -4.41
C ASP A 90 -11.82 8.00 -3.57
N PRO A 91 -11.98 8.01 -2.24
CA PRO A 91 -11.53 6.91 -1.40
C PRO A 91 -12.34 5.63 -1.68
N TYR A 92 -11.66 4.50 -1.62
CA TYR A 92 -12.29 3.17 -1.64
C TYR A 92 -12.70 2.77 -0.23
N TYR A 93 -13.90 2.20 -0.08
CA TYR A 93 -14.40 1.69 1.19
C TYR A 93 -14.89 0.25 1.03
N SER A 94 -14.53 -0.60 2.00
CA SER A 94 -15.04 -1.95 2.13
C SER A 94 -15.52 -2.19 3.56
N THR A 95 -16.81 -2.46 3.73
CA THR A 95 -17.39 -2.78 5.04
C THR A 95 -17.11 -4.23 5.41
N PHE A 96 -16.79 -4.49 6.68
CA PHE A 96 -16.56 -5.84 7.18
C PHE A 96 -17.85 -6.66 7.22
N THR A 97 -17.80 -7.92 6.77
CA THR A 97 -18.97 -8.83 6.72
C THR A 97 -19.08 -9.76 7.94
N GLU A 98 -18.09 -9.69 8.83
CA GLU A 98 -17.98 -10.46 10.07
C GLU A 98 -17.62 -9.52 11.22
N SER A 99 -17.84 -9.98 12.45
CA SER A 99 -17.46 -9.25 13.66
C SER A 99 -16.28 -9.93 14.34
N TYR A 100 -15.39 -9.13 14.91
CA TYR A 100 -14.21 -9.58 15.65
C TYR A 100 -14.09 -8.81 16.95
N LYS A 101 -13.68 -9.48 18.03
CA LYS A 101 -13.47 -8.81 19.31
C LYS A 101 -12.17 -8.00 19.27
N ALA A 102 -12.06 -7.04 20.18
CA ALA A 102 -10.79 -6.35 20.40
C ALA A 102 -9.68 -7.37 20.74
N GLY A 103 -8.53 -7.23 20.09
CA GLY A 103 -7.38 -8.12 20.22
C GLY A 103 -7.37 -9.30 19.24
N ASP A 104 -8.46 -9.57 18.52
CA ASP A 104 -8.49 -10.63 17.52
C ASP A 104 -7.68 -10.22 16.27
N LEU A 105 -6.88 -11.14 15.73
CA LEU A 105 -6.21 -10.97 14.45
C LEU A 105 -7.18 -11.30 13.33
N PHE A 106 -7.32 -10.39 12.37
CA PHE A 106 -8.03 -10.67 11.12
C PHE A 106 -7.20 -10.24 9.91
N SER A 107 -7.47 -10.88 8.78
CA SER A 107 -6.82 -10.56 7.50
C SER A 107 -7.87 -10.48 6.40
N VAL A 108 -7.75 -9.48 5.53
CA VAL A 108 -8.62 -9.27 4.38
C VAL A 108 -7.80 -9.07 3.12
N THR A 109 -8.30 -9.60 2.01
CA THR A 109 -7.79 -9.33 0.67
C THR A 109 -8.82 -8.51 -0.09
N LEU A 110 -8.41 -7.34 -0.56
CA LEU A 110 -9.23 -6.45 -1.36
C LEU A 110 -8.66 -6.45 -2.78
N SER A 111 -9.39 -7.04 -3.71
CA SER A 111 -9.00 -7.12 -5.12
C SER A 111 -9.64 -5.99 -5.92
N ASP A 112 -9.00 -5.62 -7.03
CA ASP A 112 -9.48 -4.61 -7.98
C ASP A 112 -9.80 -3.24 -7.33
N VAL A 113 -9.03 -2.85 -6.31
CA VAL A 113 -9.14 -1.52 -5.69
C VAL A 113 -8.68 -0.49 -6.71
N PRO A 114 -9.54 0.47 -7.12
CA PRO A 114 -9.21 1.40 -8.18
C PRO A 114 -8.12 2.37 -7.74
N THR A 115 -7.17 2.64 -8.63
CA THR A 115 -6.21 3.74 -8.47
C THR A 115 -6.63 4.96 -9.30
N PRO A 116 -6.40 6.18 -8.78
CA PRO A 116 -6.56 7.38 -9.57
C PRO A 116 -5.40 7.54 -10.57
N GLN A 117 -5.35 8.70 -11.23
CA GLN A 117 -4.13 9.11 -11.92
C GLN A 117 -3.06 9.46 -10.89
N LEU A 118 -2.08 8.58 -10.72
CA LEU A 118 -1.04 8.73 -9.72
C LEU A 118 0.17 9.48 -10.31
N PRO A 119 0.65 10.54 -9.65
CA PRO A 119 1.89 11.24 -10.02
C PRO A 119 3.13 10.41 -9.67
N ASP A 120 4.32 10.98 -9.88
CA ASP A 120 5.59 10.34 -9.54
C ASP A 120 5.77 10.17 -8.03
N ALA A 121 5.17 11.04 -7.21
CA ALA A 121 5.21 10.94 -5.75
C ALA A 121 3.86 11.23 -5.11
N TYR A 122 3.41 10.36 -4.22
CA TYR A 122 2.09 10.43 -3.59
C TYR A 122 2.05 9.67 -2.25
N TYR A 123 1.01 9.93 -1.47
CA TYR A 123 0.67 9.18 -0.27
C TYR A 123 -0.43 8.15 -0.54
N ILE A 124 -0.34 7.01 0.14
CA ILE A 124 -1.42 6.04 0.30
C ILE A 124 -1.81 6.03 1.77
N GLY A 125 -3.08 6.22 2.09
CA GLY A 125 -3.64 6.05 3.44
C GLY A 125 -4.51 4.80 3.50
N VAL A 126 -4.37 4.02 4.55
CA VAL A 126 -5.25 2.88 4.86
C VAL A 126 -5.77 3.06 6.29
N THR A 127 -7.09 3.00 6.44
CA THR A 127 -7.78 3.26 7.70
C THR A 127 -8.77 2.16 8.02
N VAL A 128 -9.00 1.92 9.31
CA VAL A 128 -10.09 1.09 9.82
C VAL A 128 -10.87 1.93 10.81
N GLY A 129 -12.19 1.96 10.70
CA GLY A 129 -13.02 2.78 11.56
C GLY A 129 -14.51 2.61 11.31
N ASP A 130 -15.31 3.37 12.05
CA ASP A 130 -16.77 3.42 11.92
C ASP A 130 -17.22 4.77 11.36
N PRO A 131 -18.34 4.81 10.62
CA PRO A 131 -18.98 6.07 10.28
C PRO A 131 -19.58 6.70 11.55
N THR A 132 -19.58 8.02 11.61
CA THR A 132 -20.27 8.77 12.66
C THR A 132 -21.45 9.55 12.09
N ASN A 133 -22.30 10.06 12.98
CA ASN A 133 -23.38 10.97 12.62
C ASN A 133 -22.94 12.45 12.66
N ASP A 134 -21.67 12.75 12.96
CA ASP A 134 -21.15 14.12 13.02
C ASP A 134 -20.61 14.53 11.64
N PRO A 135 -21.25 15.49 10.94
CA PRO A 135 -20.75 15.96 9.64
C PRO A 135 -19.35 16.58 9.71
N LYS A 136 -18.90 17.04 10.89
CA LYS A 136 -17.56 17.59 11.08
C LYS A 136 -16.51 16.51 11.32
N ASN A 137 -16.91 15.36 11.83
CA ASN A 137 -16.03 14.23 12.12
C ASN A 137 -16.69 12.94 11.61
N PRO A 138 -16.87 12.80 10.29
CA PRO A 138 -17.71 11.75 9.71
C PRO A 138 -17.19 10.33 9.97
N LEU A 139 -15.95 10.18 10.43
CA LEU A 139 -15.28 8.91 10.67
C LEU A 139 -14.66 8.89 12.06
N ASP A 140 -14.85 7.78 12.77
CA ASP A 140 -14.16 7.44 14.01
C ASP A 140 -13.10 6.38 13.68
N ILE A 141 -11.82 6.79 13.68
CA ILE A 141 -10.71 5.98 13.17
C ILE A 141 -10.11 5.15 14.32
N TYR A 142 -10.10 3.83 14.15
CA TYR A 142 -9.57 2.86 15.11
C TYR A 142 -8.14 2.44 14.78
N GLY A 143 -7.80 2.34 13.51
CA GLY A 143 -6.47 2.01 13.03
C GLY A 143 -6.10 2.84 11.82
N CYS A 144 -4.82 3.18 11.68
CA CYS A 144 -4.34 3.94 10.52
C CYS A 144 -2.86 3.71 10.22
N VAL A 145 -2.57 3.46 8.95
CA VAL A 145 -1.21 3.49 8.39
C VAL A 145 -1.19 4.26 7.07
N TYR A 146 -0.05 4.85 6.74
CA TYR A 146 0.16 5.53 5.47
C TYR A 146 1.52 5.19 4.86
N ALA A 147 1.67 5.36 3.55
CA ALA A 147 2.95 5.18 2.87
C ALA A 147 3.21 6.35 1.92
N GLU A 148 4.48 6.75 1.81
CA GLU A 148 4.97 7.62 0.75
C GLU A 148 5.53 6.77 -0.38
N VAL A 149 5.00 6.93 -1.58
CA VAL A 149 5.45 6.22 -2.78
C VAL A 149 6.15 7.22 -3.69
N ILE A 150 7.35 6.86 -4.14
CA ILE A 150 8.15 7.62 -5.12
C ILE A 150 8.49 6.67 -6.26
N ARG A 151 7.96 6.94 -7.45
CA ARG A 151 8.28 6.25 -8.70
C ARG A 151 9.52 6.87 -9.33
N GLY A 152 10.38 6.05 -9.94
CA GLY A 152 11.63 6.47 -10.58
C GLY A 152 11.91 5.76 -11.90
#